data_AF-A0AA37KNY4-F1
#
_entry.id   AF-A0AA37KNY4-F1
#
_cell.length_a   1.000
_cell.length_b   1.000
_cell.length_c   1.000
_cell.angle_alpha   90.00
_cell.angle_beta   90.00
_cell.angle_gamma   90.00
#
_symmetry.space_group_name_H-M   'P 1'
#
loop_
_entity.id
_entity.type
_entity.pdbx_description
1 polymer ?
#
loop_
_entity_poly.entity_id
_entity_poly.type
_entity_poly.pdbx_seq_one_letter_code
_entity_poly.pdbx_strand_id
1 'polypeptide(L)'
;MSSVMLRSEPFKRTGIRFRECIAEDYQLWVDLSEHLRMANIPEYLTFYRRWEDQISTRQLDRQTLSAQLTQQEQLVRKLGVRLSDDEARIFTRFSLRTGDVKKRELASYRRILTRLYKAGIRHSHDPKLLKRQLMRRYKMACGLFYPSWRVWIHKRLFLVRLLAS
;
A
#
# COMPACT_ATOMS: atom_id res chain seq x y z
N MET A 1 4.60 -13.32 -7.63
CA MET A 1 3.54 -13.96 -8.44
C MET A 1 2.50 -14.52 -7.48
N SER A 2 1.22 -14.27 -7.74
CA SER A 2 0.08 -14.77 -6.95
C SER A 2 -0.76 -15.72 -7.80
N SER A 3 -1.28 -16.79 -7.20
CA SER A 3 -2.34 -17.58 -7.84
C SER A 3 -3.69 -16.93 -7.56
N VAL A 4 -4.48 -16.74 -8.61
CA VAL A 4 -5.78 -16.07 -8.55
C VAL A 4 -6.77 -16.87 -9.39
N MET A 5 -7.96 -17.06 -8.84
CA MET A 5 -9.10 -17.61 -9.58
C MET A 5 -10.21 -16.57 -9.64
N LEU A 6 -10.80 -16.40 -10.81
CA LEU A 6 -11.89 -15.44 -11.06
C LEU A 6 -13.07 -16.16 -11.70
N ARG A 7 -14.28 -15.78 -11.29
CA ARG A 7 -15.49 -16.21 -11.99
C ARG A 7 -15.57 -15.50 -13.34
N SER A 8 -15.71 -16.27 -14.42
CA SER A 8 -15.72 -15.76 -15.80
C SER A 8 -16.81 -14.72 -16.05
N GLU A 9 -18.05 -15.03 -15.65
CA GLU A 9 -19.22 -14.18 -15.94
C GLU A 9 -19.16 -12.79 -15.27
N PRO A 10 -18.89 -12.64 -13.94
CA PRO A 10 -18.68 -11.33 -13.34
C PRO A 10 -17.49 -10.58 -13.92
N PHE A 11 -16.37 -11.27 -14.21
CA PHE A 11 -15.18 -10.65 -14.77
C PHE A 11 -15.46 -10.01 -16.14
N LYS A 12 -16.08 -10.77 -17.06
CA LYS A 12 -16.40 -10.27 -18.41
C LYS A 12 -17.32 -9.04 -18.36
N ARG A 13 -18.31 -9.02 -17.47
CA ARG A 13 -19.25 -7.91 -17.29
C ARG A 13 -18.59 -6.60 -16.84
N THR A 14 -17.42 -6.64 -16.21
CA THR A 14 -16.70 -5.41 -15.82
C THR A 14 -16.17 -4.62 -17.02
N GLY A 15 -15.91 -5.27 -18.15
CA GLY A 15 -15.23 -4.66 -19.30
C GLY A 15 -13.75 -4.32 -19.06
N ILE A 16 -13.23 -4.52 -17.85
CA ILE A 16 -11.84 -4.18 -17.49
C ILE A 16 -10.87 -5.11 -18.24
N ARG A 17 -9.76 -4.54 -18.70
CA ARG A 17 -8.67 -5.22 -19.42
C ARG A 17 -7.34 -4.83 -18.79
N PHE A 18 -6.31 -5.61 -19.09
CA PHE A 18 -4.94 -5.20 -18.80
C PHE A 18 -4.64 -3.89 -19.49
N ARG A 19 -3.97 -2.99 -18.78
CA ARG A 19 -3.40 -1.77 -19.35
C ARG A 19 -1.93 -2.06 -19.66
N GLU A 20 -1.43 -1.54 -20.78
CA GLU A 20 0.00 -1.61 -21.11
C GLU A 20 0.78 -0.70 -20.15
N CYS A 21 1.17 -1.28 -19.00
CA CYS A 21 1.87 -0.57 -17.95
C CYS A 21 2.82 -1.52 -17.23
N ILE A 22 3.75 -0.98 -16.45
CA ILE A 22 4.59 -1.83 -15.60
C ILE A 22 3.71 -2.32 -14.44
N ALA A 23 3.83 -3.58 -14.01
CA ALA A 23 2.95 -4.19 -12.99
C ALA A 23 1.46 -4.20 -13.38
N GLU A 24 1.18 -4.65 -14.60
CA GLU A 24 -0.17 -4.80 -15.19
C GLU A 24 -1.13 -5.57 -14.28
N ASP A 25 -0.62 -6.60 -13.60
CA ASP A 25 -1.37 -7.42 -12.66
C ASP A 25 -1.86 -6.60 -11.46
N TYR A 26 -0.98 -5.81 -10.86
CA TYR A 26 -1.33 -4.92 -9.75
C TYR A 26 -2.39 -3.89 -10.16
N GLN A 27 -2.23 -3.26 -11.32
CA GLN A 27 -3.21 -2.31 -11.84
C GLN A 27 -4.56 -2.98 -12.10
N LEU A 28 -4.55 -4.19 -12.68
CA LEU A 28 -5.77 -4.98 -12.89
C LEU A 28 -6.48 -5.26 -11.56
N TRP A 29 -5.75 -5.64 -10.51
CA TRP A 29 -6.35 -5.89 -9.19
C TRP A 29 -6.97 -4.65 -8.59
N VAL A 30 -6.30 -3.50 -8.72
CA VAL A 30 -6.81 -2.21 -8.26
C VAL A 30 -8.11 -1.88 -8.97
N ASP A 31 -8.12 -1.95 -10.30
CA ASP A 31 -9.31 -1.63 -11.10
C ASP A 31 -10.47 -2.60 -10.78
N LEU A 32 -10.19 -3.91 -10.72
CA LEU A 32 -11.21 -4.92 -10.40
C LEU A 32 -11.74 -4.81 -8.96
N SER A 33 -10.96 -4.28 -8.01
CA SER A 33 -11.39 -4.17 -6.60
C SER A 33 -12.60 -3.27 -6.40
N GLU A 34 -12.89 -2.41 -7.37
CA GLU A 34 -14.06 -1.54 -7.39
C GLU A 34 -15.33 -2.24 -7.88
N HIS A 35 -15.18 -3.34 -8.63
CA HIS A 35 -16.28 -4.01 -9.32
C HIS A 35 -16.53 -5.44 -8.80
N LEU A 36 -15.52 -6.06 -8.18
CA LEU A 36 -15.57 -7.44 -7.73
C LEU A 36 -15.24 -7.53 -6.24
N ARG A 37 -15.92 -8.44 -5.54
CA ARG A 37 -15.52 -8.83 -4.18
C ARG A 37 -14.34 -9.79 -4.26
N MET A 38 -13.28 -9.47 -3.53
CA MET A 38 -12.05 -10.26 -3.48
C MET A 38 -11.87 -10.88 -2.10
N ALA A 39 -11.38 -12.11 -2.07
CA ALA A 39 -11.06 -12.83 -0.85
C ALA A 39 -9.73 -13.58 -1.04
N ASN A 40 -8.92 -13.61 0.02
CA ASN A 40 -7.68 -14.39 0.05
C ASN A 40 -7.96 -15.75 0.69
N ILE A 41 -7.43 -16.81 0.09
CA ILE A 41 -7.34 -18.13 0.74
C ILE A 41 -6.00 -18.16 1.48
N PRO A 42 -5.97 -18.29 2.82
CA PRO A 42 -4.76 -18.19 3.62
C PRO A 42 -3.95 -19.49 3.62
N GLU A 43 -3.79 -20.11 2.45
CA GLU A 43 -3.11 -21.40 2.26
C GLU A 43 -1.99 -21.27 1.22
N TYR A 44 -0.94 -22.07 1.38
CA TYR A 44 0.19 -22.10 0.45
C TYR A 44 -0.13 -22.95 -0.78
N LEU A 45 -0.84 -22.36 -1.75
CA LEU A 45 -1.35 -23.08 -2.92
C LEU A 45 -0.43 -23.02 -4.16
N THR A 46 0.74 -22.38 -4.07
CA THR A 46 1.62 -22.19 -5.23
C THR A 46 3.08 -22.08 -4.81
N PHE A 47 3.95 -22.77 -5.53
CA PHE A 47 5.39 -22.64 -5.40
C PHE A 47 5.91 -21.64 -6.43
N TYR A 48 6.40 -20.49 -5.96
CA TYR A 48 7.00 -19.48 -6.82
C TYR A 48 8.50 -19.72 -6.98
N ARG A 49 8.95 -19.93 -8.21
CA ARG A 49 10.37 -20.07 -8.53
C ARG A 49 11.07 -18.73 -8.40
N ARG A 50 12.15 -18.70 -7.62
CA ARG A 50 13.05 -17.55 -7.52
C ARG A 50 14.42 -17.94 -8.04
N TRP A 51 15.01 -17.07 -8.85
CA TRP A 51 16.41 -17.16 -9.29
C TRP A 51 16.96 -15.74 -9.46
N GLU A 52 18.29 -15.58 -9.45
CA GLU A 52 18.92 -14.26 -9.29
C GLU A 52 18.52 -13.27 -10.39
N ASP A 53 18.49 -13.72 -11.63
CA ASP A 53 18.34 -12.84 -12.80
C ASP A 53 16.92 -12.80 -13.39
N GLN A 54 15.93 -13.15 -12.56
CA GLN A 54 14.52 -13.04 -12.92
C GLN A 54 14.13 -11.60 -13.25
N ILE A 55 13.13 -11.45 -14.13
CA ILE A 55 12.62 -10.15 -14.60
C ILE A 55 12.28 -9.21 -13.44
N SER A 56 11.75 -9.75 -12.33
CA SER A 56 11.41 -8.99 -11.13
C SER A 56 12.63 -8.39 -10.41
N THR A 57 13.80 -9.02 -10.50
CA THR A 57 15.05 -8.46 -9.96
C THR A 57 15.60 -7.42 -10.93
N ARG A 58 15.65 -7.72 -12.23
CA ARG A 58 16.16 -6.82 -13.28
C ARG A 58 15.37 -5.52 -13.41
N GLN A 59 14.05 -5.58 -13.18
CA GLN A 59 13.13 -4.45 -13.37
C GLN A 59 12.62 -3.85 -12.05
N LEU A 60 13.32 -4.06 -10.93
CA LEU A 60 12.87 -3.61 -9.61
C LEU A 60 12.58 -2.11 -9.56
N ASP A 61 13.42 -1.28 -10.17
CA ASP A 61 13.24 0.18 -10.20
C ASP A 61 11.97 0.56 -10.98
N ARG A 62 11.73 -0.10 -12.12
CA ARG A 62 10.53 0.09 -12.93
C ARG A 62 9.28 -0.33 -12.17
N GLN A 63 9.31 -1.46 -11.47
CA GLN A 63 8.19 -1.93 -10.65
C GLN A 63 7.90 -0.99 -9.48
N THR A 64 8.94 -0.44 -8.86
CA THR A 64 8.81 0.54 -7.77
C THR A 64 8.17 1.82 -8.27
N LEU A 65 8.61 2.33 -9.43
CA LEU A 65 8.04 3.51 -10.06
C LEU A 65 6.56 3.30 -10.41
N SER A 66 6.22 2.15 -10.97
CA SER A 66 4.82 1.83 -11.28
C SER A 66 3.94 1.78 -10.02
N ALA A 67 4.40 1.05 -9.00
CA ALA A 67 3.66 0.97 -7.73
C ALA A 67 3.48 2.36 -7.09
N GLN A 68 4.44 3.26 -7.24
CA GLN A 68 4.32 4.66 -6.82
C GLN A 68 3.24 5.39 -7.63
N LEU A 69 3.21 5.25 -8.96
CA LEU A 69 2.23 5.91 -9.83
C LEU A 69 0.81 5.40 -9.55
N THR A 70 0.60 4.09 -9.51
CA THR A 70 -0.70 3.51 -9.17
C THR A 70 -1.15 3.92 -7.77
N GLN A 71 -0.25 3.95 -6.78
CA GLN A 71 -0.62 4.45 -5.44
C GLN A 71 -1.07 5.91 -5.49
N GLN A 72 -0.35 6.78 -6.19
CA GLN A 72 -0.73 8.19 -6.31
C GLN A 72 -2.08 8.35 -7.01
N GLU A 73 -2.29 7.68 -8.14
CA GLU A 73 -3.56 7.70 -8.87
C GLU A 73 -4.72 7.28 -7.95
N GLN A 74 -4.54 6.21 -7.19
CA GLN A 74 -5.55 5.72 -6.26
C GLN A 74 -5.82 6.68 -5.09
N LEU A 75 -4.78 7.29 -4.53
CA LEU A 75 -4.94 8.28 -3.47
C LEU A 75 -5.76 9.49 -3.95
N VAL A 76 -5.51 9.95 -5.18
CA VAL A 76 -6.27 11.04 -5.79
C VAL A 76 -7.70 10.62 -6.08
N ARG A 77 -7.88 9.50 -6.81
CA ARG A 77 -9.19 9.05 -7.28
C ARG A 77 -10.12 8.62 -6.14
N LYS A 78 -9.61 7.91 -5.13
CA LYS A 78 -10.43 7.35 -4.04
C LYS A 78 -10.55 8.25 -2.83
N LEU A 79 -9.51 9.01 -2.51
CA LEU A 79 -9.42 9.76 -1.27
C LEU A 79 -9.32 11.28 -1.49
N GLY A 80 -9.19 11.74 -2.73
CA GLY A 80 -8.93 13.16 -3.03
C GLY A 80 -7.59 13.66 -2.48
N VAL A 81 -6.66 12.76 -2.14
CA VAL A 81 -5.37 13.12 -1.53
C VAL A 81 -4.29 13.22 -2.59
N ARG A 82 -3.80 14.45 -2.83
CA ARG A 82 -2.58 14.69 -3.60
C ARG A 82 -1.37 14.77 -2.67
N LEU A 83 -0.36 13.96 -2.96
CA LEU A 83 0.95 14.02 -2.32
C LEU A 83 1.90 14.84 -3.20
N SER A 84 2.80 15.62 -2.60
CA SER A 84 3.94 16.15 -3.36
C SER A 84 4.89 15.02 -3.78
N ASP A 85 5.78 15.26 -4.73
CA ASP A 85 6.76 14.27 -5.16
C ASP A 85 7.61 13.72 -4.00
N ASP A 86 8.00 14.59 -3.07
CA ASP A 86 8.72 14.19 -1.85
C ASP A 86 7.88 13.32 -0.92
N GLU A 87 6.61 13.68 -0.71
CA GLU A 87 5.70 12.88 0.10
C GLU A 87 5.43 11.51 -0.55
N ALA A 88 5.25 11.47 -1.87
CA ALA A 88 5.03 10.24 -2.62
C ALA A 88 6.27 9.33 -2.58
N ARG A 89 7.47 9.91 -2.72
CA ARG A 89 8.75 9.19 -2.55
C ARG A 89 8.86 8.59 -1.15
N ILE A 90 8.62 9.38 -0.10
CA ILE A 90 8.66 8.91 1.29
C ILE A 90 7.62 7.81 1.50
N PHE A 91 6.37 8.02 1.07
CA PHE A 91 5.29 7.07 1.26
C PHE A 91 5.56 5.72 0.58
N THR A 92 6.04 5.74 -0.66
CA THR A 92 6.42 4.55 -1.42
C THR A 92 7.56 3.81 -0.73
N ARG A 93 8.61 4.53 -0.32
CA ARG A 93 9.79 3.97 0.34
C ARG A 93 9.44 3.19 1.61
N PHE A 94 8.63 3.80 2.47
CA PHE A 94 8.17 3.15 3.70
C PHE A 94 7.18 2.01 3.44
N SER A 95 6.33 2.12 2.39
CA SER A 95 5.28 1.12 2.11
C SER A 95 5.82 -0.13 1.43
N LEU A 96 6.77 0.03 0.50
CA LEU A 96 7.37 -1.07 -0.26
C LEU A 96 8.70 -1.54 0.32
N ARG A 97 9.25 -0.84 1.32
CA ARG A 97 10.59 -1.07 1.89
C ARG A 97 11.69 -1.07 0.82
N THR A 98 11.58 -0.14 -0.11
CA THR A 98 12.58 0.05 -1.17
C THR A 98 13.63 1.06 -0.73
N GLY A 99 14.90 0.89 -1.10
CA GLY A 99 15.99 1.83 -0.79
C GLY A 99 16.21 2.15 0.69
N ASP A 100 16.98 3.22 0.94
CA ASP A 100 17.34 3.64 2.31
C ASP A 100 16.25 4.48 2.97
N VAL A 101 15.53 3.85 3.89
CA VAL A 101 14.55 4.52 4.75
C VAL A 101 15.30 5.35 5.80
N LYS A 102 15.02 6.65 5.91
CA LYS A 102 15.74 7.54 6.84
C LYS A 102 14.88 7.89 8.04
N LYS A 103 15.47 7.83 9.25
CA LYS A 103 14.78 8.18 10.52
C LYS A 103 14.12 9.56 10.48
N ARG A 104 14.77 10.55 9.85
CA ARG A 104 14.24 11.93 9.70
C ARG A 104 12.91 12.00 8.93
N GLU A 105 12.65 11.03 8.05
CA GLU A 105 11.44 10.97 7.23
C GLU A 105 10.22 10.43 8.01
N LEU A 106 10.40 9.87 9.21
CA LEU A 106 9.32 9.32 10.03
C LEU A 106 8.25 10.37 10.38
N ALA A 107 8.64 11.63 10.58
CA ALA A 107 7.72 12.70 10.89
C ALA A 107 6.78 12.99 9.70
N SER A 108 7.35 13.05 8.49
CA SER A 108 6.62 13.19 7.23
C SER A 108 5.74 11.98 6.97
N TYR A 109 6.27 10.77 7.14
CA TYR A 109 5.50 9.54 6.99
C TYR A 109 4.28 9.50 7.94
N ARG A 110 4.46 9.87 9.21
CA ARG A 110 3.35 10.00 10.17
C ARG A 110 2.29 11.01 9.69
N ARG A 111 2.72 12.15 9.15
CA ARG A 111 1.81 13.19 8.65
C ARG A 111 0.99 12.68 7.46
N ILE A 112 1.65 11.99 6.52
CA ILE A 112 0.98 11.35 5.37
C ILE A 112 -0.06 10.35 5.87
N LEU A 113 0.31 9.40 6.75
CA LEU A 113 -0.65 8.42 7.28
C LEU A 113 -1.84 9.07 8.02
N THR A 114 -1.61 10.20 8.71
CA THR A 114 -2.70 10.96 9.36
C THR A 114 -3.65 11.55 8.31
N ARG A 115 -3.12 12.16 7.23
CA ARG A 115 -3.93 12.69 6.13
C ARG A 115 -4.74 11.59 5.45
N LEU A 116 -4.11 10.43 5.22
CA LEU A 116 -4.78 9.25 4.66
C LEU A 116 -5.88 8.71 5.56
N TYR A 117 -5.68 8.72 6.89
CA TYR A 117 -6.73 8.33 7.83
C TYR A 117 -7.94 9.27 7.74
N LYS A 118 -7.70 10.59 7.77
CA LYS A 118 -8.77 11.61 7.70
C LYS A 118 -9.59 11.49 6.43
N ALA A 119 -8.93 11.34 5.29
CA ALA A 119 -9.61 11.16 4.01
C ALA A 119 -10.31 9.79 3.95
N GLY A 120 -9.62 8.74 4.39
CA GLY A 120 -10.09 7.37 4.30
C GLY A 120 -11.28 7.03 5.20
N ILE A 121 -11.44 7.65 6.38
CA ILE A 121 -12.61 7.39 7.25
C ILE A 121 -13.92 7.67 6.51
N ARG A 122 -13.95 8.70 5.66
CA ARG A 122 -15.16 9.11 4.92
C ARG A 122 -15.55 8.13 3.81
N HIS A 123 -14.57 7.38 3.30
CA HIS A 123 -14.75 6.48 2.15
C HIS A 123 -14.58 5.00 2.50
N SER A 124 -14.13 4.66 3.71
CA SER A 124 -13.79 3.30 4.09
C SER A 124 -15.03 2.54 4.55
N HIS A 125 -15.24 1.37 3.95
CA HIS A 125 -16.26 0.41 4.39
C HIS A 125 -15.99 -0.13 5.81
N ASP A 126 -14.72 -0.13 6.27
CA ASP A 126 -14.33 -0.51 7.63
C ASP A 126 -13.27 0.45 8.21
N PRO A 127 -13.72 1.54 8.87
CA PRO A 127 -12.81 2.51 9.50
C PRO A 127 -11.94 1.92 10.61
N LYS A 128 -12.37 0.84 11.29
CA LYS A 128 -11.58 0.17 12.33
C LYS A 128 -10.41 -0.57 11.69
N LEU A 129 -10.64 -1.26 10.58
CA LEU A 129 -9.59 -1.92 9.81
C LEU A 129 -8.60 -0.92 9.24
N LEU A 130 -9.07 0.18 8.65
CA LEU A 130 -8.20 1.26 8.15
C LEU A 130 -7.26 1.77 9.25
N LYS A 131 -7.82 2.13 10.41
CA LYS A 131 -7.04 2.55 11.58
C LYS A 131 -6.00 1.50 11.96
N ARG A 132 -6.40 0.22 12.07
CA ARG A 132 -5.50 -0.89 12.43
C ARG A 132 -4.34 -1.04 11.44
N GLN A 133 -4.61 -0.91 10.14
CA GLN A 133 -3.59 -1.03 9.09
C GLN A 133 -2.59 0.12 9.12
N LEU A 134 -3.05 1.37 9.25
CA LEU A 134 -2.17 2.53 9.35
C LEU A 134 -1.33 2.49 10.63
N MET A 135 -1.92 2.09 11.75
CA MET A 135 -1.21 1.89 13.02
C MET A 135 -0.14 0.80 12.91
N ARG A 136 -0.44 -0.32 12.24
CA ARG A 136 0.52 -1.39 12.00
C ARG A 136 1.68 -0.91 11.13
N ARG A 137 1.39 -0.20 10.04
CA ARG A 137 2.42 0.39 9.15
C ARG A 137 3.34 1.34 9.89
N TYR A 138 2.79 2.26 10.68
CA TYR A 138 3.60 3.18 11.47
C TYR A 138 4.44 2.47 12.54
N LYS A 139 3.88 1.47 13.24
CA LYS A 139 4.63 0.64 14.20
C LYS A 139 5.83 -0.03 13.52
N MET A 140 5.63 -0.63 12.35
CA MET A 140 6.71 -1.28 11.60
C MET A 140 7.78 -0.27 11.18
N ALA A 141 7.39 0.92 10.70
CA ALA A 141 8.33 1.98 10.35
C ALA A 141 9.16 2.46 11.54
N CYS A 142 8.55 2.64 12.72
CA CYS A 142 9.29 2.97 13.94
C CYS A 142 10.25 1.86 14.39
N GLY A 143 9.85 0.59 14.21
CA GLY A 143 10.67 -0.57 14.56
C GLY A 143 12.00 -0.67 13.80
N LEU A 144 12.15 0.06 12.69
CA LEU A 144 13.41 0.15 11.96
C LEU A 144 14.47 1.00 12.68
N PHE A 145 14.05 1.90 13.59
CA PHE A 145 14.93 2.93 14.15
C PHE A 145 14.97 2.99 15.67
N TYR A 146 14.06 2.29 16.34
CA TYR A 146 13.86 2.42 17.77
C TYR A 146 13.72 1.05 18.45
N PRO A 147 14.19 0.93 19.70
CA PRO A 147 13.91 -0.25 20.53
C PRO A 147 12.41 -0.34 20.85
N SER A 148 11.97 -1.54 21.22
CA SER A 148 10.56 -1.90 21.44
C SER A 148 9.76 -0.92 22.32
N TRP A 149 10.35 -0.47 23.44
CA TRP A 149 9.71 0.47 24.36
C TRP A 149 9.46 1.86 23.74
N ARG A 150 10.39 2.38 22.93
CA ARG A 150 10.21 3.65 22.18
C ARG A 150 9.19 3.49 21.06
N VAL A 151 9.18 2.34 20.37
CA VAL A 151 8.16 2.03 19.37
C VAL A 151 6.76 2.06 20.00
N TRP A 152 6.61 1.54 21.22
CA TRP A 152 5.35 1.61 21.95
C TRP A 152 4.91 3.04 22.24
N ILE A 153 5.83 3.92 22.66
CA ILE A 153 5.55 5.35 22.88
C ILE A 153 5.10 6.01 21.56
N HIS A 154 5.88 5.86 20.49
CA HIS A 154 5.54 6.44 19.18
C HIS A 154 4.19 5.93 18.64
N LYS A 155 3.90 4.64 18.82
CA LYS A 155 2.60 4.05 18.48
C LYS A 155 1.48 4.73 19.26
N ARG A 156 1.63 4.90 20.58
CA ARG A 156 0.60 5.52 21.44
C ARG A 156 0.38 6.99 21.09
N LEU A 157 1.44 7.75 20.86
CA LEU A 157 1.36 9.13 20.38
C LEU A 157 0.66 9.25 19.02
N PHE A 158 0.92 8.31 18.11
CA PHE A 158 0.23 8.28 16.82
C PHE A 158 -1.26 7.99 16.98
N LEU A 159 -1.63 7.03 17.85
CA LEU A 159 -3.04 6.74 18.15
C LEU A 159 -3.78 7.97 18.68
N VAL A 160 -3.21 8.66 19.67
CA VAL A 160 -3.81 9.89 20.24
C VAL A 160 -4.03 10.92 19.14
N ARG A 161 -3.05 11.11 18.25
CA ARG A 161 -3.16 12.04 17.12
C ARG A 161 -4.27 11.67 16.13
N LEU A 162 -4.48 10.37 15.87
CA LEU A 162 -5.56 9.91 15.01
C LEU A 162 -6.94 10.13 15.64
N LEU A 163 -7.06 10.06 16.97
CA LEU A 163 -8.32 10.29 17.68
C LEU A 163 -8.64 11.78 17.86
N ALA A 164 -7.62 12.63 17.96
CA ALA A 164 -7.77 14.08 18.06
C ALA A 164 -7.98 14.79 16.70
N SER A 165 -8.22 14.01 15.64
CA SER A 165 -8.14 14.42 14.23
C SER A 165 -9.48 14.27 13.53
#